data_AF-E5VMG5-F1
#
_entry.id   AF-E5VMG5-F1
#
_cell.length_a   1.000
_cell.length_b   1.000
_cell.length_c   1.000
_cell.angle_alpha   90.00
_cell.angle_beta   90.00
_cell.angle_gamma   90.00
#
_symmetry.space_group_name_H-M   'P 1'
#
loop_
_entity.id
_entity.type
_entity.pdbx_description
1 polymer ?
#
loop_
_entity_poly.entity_id
_entity_poly.type
_entity_poly.pdbx_seq_one_letter_code
_entity_poly.pdbx_strand_id
1 'polypeptide(L)'
;MASKMIEDGKAVAYQADARVWHWHDYKAIQQLHRNFDLAVSQVDHGGLFLKVRSESEGVKMVIATIKHLFKKGKIYLIPKYVIDTGFKLIGYKLGRNYKKLPKWMVLKLTMNQTYWKA
;
A
#
# COMPACT_ATOMS: atom_id res chain seq x y z
N MET A 1 0.39 15.71 -2.96
CA MET A 1 -0.25 16.84 -2.27
C MET A 1 0.20 16.95 -0.81
N ALA A 2 -0.05 15.95 0.06
CA ALA A 2 0.32 16.03 1.48
C ALA A 2 1.82 16.28 1.73
N SER A 3 2.73 15.56 1.05
CA SER A 3 4.18 15.81 1.16
C SER A 3 4.54 17.27 0.91
N LYS A 4 4.02 17.85 -0.19
CA LYS A 4 4.26 19.24 -0.55
C LYS A 4 3.73 20.22 0.50
N MET A 5 2.55 19.97 1.06
CA MET A 5 2.01 20.82 2.13
C MET A 5 2.87 20.80 3.39
N ILE A 6 3.40 19.63 3.77
CA ILE A 6 4.35 19.52 4.90
C ILE A 6 5.68 20.23 4.60
N GLU A 7 6.21 20.05 3.39
CA GLU A 7 7.44 20.72 2.94
C GLU A 7 7.26 22.26 2.88
N ASP A 8 6.05 22.75 2.61
CA ASP A 8 5.67 24.17 2.66
C ASP A 8 5.40 24.69 4.10
N GLY A 9 5.73 23.91 5.14
CA GLY A 9 5.58 24.31 6.54
C GLY A 9 4.16 24.23 7.11
N LYS A 10 3.21 23.61 6.39
CA LYS A 10 1.85 23.39 6.89
C LYS A 10 1.80 22.15 7.78
N ALA A 11 0.76 22.07 8.61
CA ALA A 11 0.51 20.94 9.51
C ALA A 11 -0.74 20.15 9.09
N VAL A 12 -0.78 18.88 9.48
CA VAL A 12 -1.98 18.03 9.39
C VAL A 12 -2.69 18.06 10.74
N ALA A 13 -3.98 18.42 10.74
CA ALA A 13 -4.83 18.37 11.93
C ALA A 13 -5.75 17.14 11.89
N TYR A 14 -5.86 16.45 13.02
CA TYR A 14 -6.85 15.39 13.21
C TYR A 14 -8.21 16.01 13.55
N GLN A 15 -9.27 15.59 12.86
CA GLN A 15 -10.64 16.07 13.11
C GLN A 15 -11.56 14.87 13.37
N ALA A 16 -11.94 14.66 14.63
CA ALA A 16 -12.69 13.48 15.09
C ALA A 16 -14.15 13.44 14.58
N ASP A 17 -14.72 14.61 14.30
CA ASP A 17 -16.11 14.73 13.86
C ASP A 17 -16.28 14.50 12.35
N ALA A 18 -15.20 14.57 11.57
CA ALA A 18 -15.20 14.26 10.15
C ALA A 18 -15.16 12.73 9.96
N ARG A 19 -16.33 12.12 9.73
CA ARG A 19 -16.48 10.65 9.64
C ARG A 19 -16.92 10.23 8.24
N VAL A 20 -16.34 9.13 7.76
CA VAL A 20 -16.70 8.50 6.48
C VAL A 20 -16.74 6.98 6.65
N TRP A 21 -17.58 6.32 5.88
CA TRP A 21 -17.61 4.86 5.80
C TRP A 21 -16.60 4.39 4.76
N HIS A 22 -15.69 3.51 5.16
CA HIS A 22 -14.69 2.94 4.27
C HIS A 22 -14.48 1.47 4.60
N TRP A 23 -14.71 0.60 3.62
CA TRP A 23 -14.46 -0.83 3.74
C TRP A 23 -14.01 -1.40 2.40
N HIS A 24 -13.27 -2.50 2.48
CA HIS A 24 -12.86 -3.28 1.32
C HIS A 24 -12.81 -4.76 1.68
N ASP A 25 -13.32 -5.60 0.79
CA ASP A 25 -13.12 -7.05 0.85
C ASP A 25 -12.29 -7.51 -0.35
N TYR A 26 -11.04 -7.05 -0.38
CA TYR A 26 -10.13 -7.38 -1.47
C TYR A 26 -9.54 -8.77 -1.30
N LYS A 27 -9.60 -9.55 -2.39
CA LYS A 27 -8.78 -10.75 -2.58
C LYS A 27 -7.30 -10.39 -2.65
N ALA A 28 -6.42 -11.35 -2.36
CA ALA A 28 -4.97 -11.15 -2.42
C ALA A 28 -4.49 -10.53 -3.75
N ILE A 29 -5.02 -10.99 -4.89
CA ILE A 29 -4.66 -10.40 -6.20
C ILE A 29 -5.07 -8.94 -6.33
N GLN A 30 -6.23 -8.55 -5.80
CA GLN A 30 -6.68 -7.15 -5.80
C GLN A 30 -5.82 -6.29 -4.86
N GLN A 31 -5.34 -6.86 -3.75
CA GLN A 31 -4.36 -6.20 -2.89
C GLN A 31 -3.06 -5.93 -3.65
N LEU A 32 -2.59 -6.86 -4.48
CA LEU A 32 -1.40 -6.65 -5.31
C LEU A 32 -1.61 -5.50 -6.29
N HIS A 33 -2.69 -5.51 -7.08
CA HIS A 33 -2.95 -4.44 -8.05
C HIS A 33 -3.10 -3.07 -7.38
N ARG A 34 -3.82 -3.01 -6.25
CA ARG A 34 -3.98 -1.78 -5.47
C ARG A 34 -2.64 -1.24 -4.97
N ASN A 35 -1.80 -2.10 -4.40
CA ASN A 35 -0.52 -1.66 -3.85
C ASN A 35 0.51 -1.35 -4.95
N PHE A 36 0.35 -1.93 -6.13
CA PHE A 36 1.09 -1.52 -7.33
C PHE A 36 0.79 -0.06 -7.68
N ASP A 37 -0.48 0.31 -7.86
CA ASP A 37 -0.87 1.68 -8.23
C ASP A 37 -0.48 2.71 -7.16
N LEU A 38 -0.63 2.36 -5.88
CA LEU A 38 -0.18 3.21 -4.78
C LEU A 38 1.32 3.49 -4.86
N ALA A 39 2.13 2.46 -5.09
CA ALA A 39 3.57 2.61 -5.21
C ALA A 39 3.98 3.38 -6.49
N VAL A 40 3.29 3.18 -7.62
CA VAL A 40 3.48 3.98 -8.85
C VAL A 40 3.26 5.46 -8.54
N SER A 41 2.12 5.81 -7.92
CA SER A 41 1.79 7.19 -7.57
C SER A 41 2.83 7.84 -6.65
N GLN A 42 3.42 7.06 -5.72
CA GLN A 42 4.48 7.54 -4.84
C GLN A 42 5.80 7.79 -5.58
N VAL A 43 6.10 6.98 -6.59
CA VAL A 43 7.28 7.16 -7.44
C VAL A 43 7.12 8.38 -8.34
N ASP A 44 5.93 8.60 -8.90
CA ASP A 44 5.68 9.68 -9.86
C ASP A 44 5.47 11.02 -9.21
N HIS A 45 4.78 11.06 -8.08
CA HIS A 45 4.56 12.28 -7.30
C HIS A 45 5.56 12.40 -6.14
N GLY A 46 6.79 11.94 -6.37
CA GLY A 46 7.87 11.84 -5.39
C GLY A 46 8.01 13.04 -4.44
N GLY A 47 8.54 12.76 -3.26
CA GLY A 47 8.72 13.69 -2.13
C GLY A 47 9.28 12.95 -0.93
N LEU A 48 8.81 13.28 0.28
CA LEU A 48 9.15 12.56 1.53
C LEU A 48 8.94 11.03 1.45
N PHE A 49 7.97 10.55 0.68
CA PHE A 49 7.66 9.11 0.56
C PHE A 49 8.76 8.26 -0.09
N LEU A 50 9.68 8.86 -0.84
CA LEU A 50 10.86 8.15 -1.37
C LEU A 50 12.03 8.18 -0.38
N LYS A 51 12.07 9.17 0.51
CA LYS A 51 13.13 9.37 1.50
C LYS A 51 12.93 8.52 2.77
N VAL A 52 11.67 8.20 3.09
CA VAL A 52 11.31 7.38 4.25
C VAL A 52 11.01 5.94 3.83
N ARG A 53 11.64 4.98 4.50
CA ARG A 53 11.36 3.54 4.33
C ARG A 53 10.17 3.14 5.20
N SER A 54 9.11 2.61 4.60
CA SER A 54 7.90 2.16 5.30
C SER A 54 7.92 0.67 5.63
N GLU A 55 8.87 -0.08 5.08
CA GLU A 55 8.92 -1.53 5.18
C GLU A 55 9.18 -2.01 6.62
N SER A 56 9.96 -1.26 7.41
CA SER A 56 10.24 -1.60 8.82
C SER A 56 8.97 -1.59 9.67
N GLU A 57 8.13 -0.56 9.52
CA GLU A 57 6.84 -0.48 10.20
C GLU A 57 5.87 -1.54 9.70
N GLY A 58 5.93 -1.86 8.40
CA GLY A 58 5.19 -2.97 7.81
C GLY A 58 5.51 -4.31 8.48
N VAL A 59 6.79 -4.64 8.66
CA VAL A 59 7.23 -5.88 9.33
C VAL A 59 6.77 -5.91 10.80
N LYS A 60 6.93 -4.79 11.52
CA LYS A 60 6.47 -4.67 12.91
C LYS A 60 4.96 -4.94 13.02
N MET A 61 4.16 -4.35 12.12
CA MET A 61 2.71 -4.56 12.07
C MET A 61 2.35 -6.03 11.81
N VAL A 62 3.06 -6.70 10.88
CA VAL A 62 2.82 -8.11 10.55
C VAL A 62 3.11 -9.01 11.74
N ILE A 63 4.25 -8.83 12.40
CA ILE A 63 4.64 -9.61 13.58
C ILE A 63 3.64 -9.35 14.72
N ALA A 64 3.27 -8.10 14.97
CA ALA A 64 2.29 -7.75 16.00
C ALA A 64 0.92 -8.39 15.74
N THR A 65 0.47 -8.39 14.48
CA THR A 65 -0.81 -9.01 14.09
C THR A 65 -0.77 -10.52 14.23
N ILE A 66 0.31 -11.17 13.82
CA ILE A 66 0.47 -12.62 13.99
C ILE A 66 0.44 -12.97 15.49
N LYS A 67 1.21 -12.27 16.33
CA LYS A 67 1.18 -12.45 17.80
C LYS A 67 -0.23 -12.25 18.37
N HIS A 68 -0.96 -11.25 17.88
CA HIS A 68 -2.34 -11.00 18.29
C HIS A 68 -3.27 -12.18 17.93
N LEU A 69 -3.15 -12.73 16.72
CA LEU A 69 -3.94 -13.89 16.29
C LEU A 69 -3.63 -15.14 17.11
N PHE A 70 -2.36 -15.37 17.44
CA PHE A 70 -1.96 -16.44 18.37
C PHE A 70 -2.60 -16.25 19.75
N LYS A 71 -2.49 -15.06 20.34
CA LYS A 71 -3.08 -14.75 21.65
C LYS A 71 -4.61 -14.93 21.68
N LYS A 72 -5.28 -14.73 20.55
CA LYS A 72 -6.74 -14.90 20.40
C LYS A 72 -7.15 -16.33 20.00
N GLY A 73 -6.21 -17.27 19.84
CA GLY A 73 -6.50 -18.64 19.39
C GLY A 73 -6.94 -18.74 17.92
N LYS A 74 -6.78 -17.68 17.12
CA LYS A 74 -7.23 -17.61 15.72
C LYS A 74 -6.13 -17.95 14.72
N ILE A 75 -5.39 -19.03 14.99
CA ILE A 75 -4.21 -19.44 14.21
C ILE A 75 -4.58 -19.76 12.75
N TYR A 76 -5.78 -20.29 12.52
CA TYR A 76 -6.32 -20.60 11.19
C TYR A 76 -6.46 -19.37 10.25
N LEU A 77 -6.45 -18.14 10.79
CA LEU A 77 -6.47 -16.90 9.99
C LEU A 77 -5.07 -16.47 9.51
N ILE A 78 -4.00 -17.01 10.12
CA ILE A 78 -2.62 -16.62 9.81
C ILE A 78 -2.26 -16.91 8.34
N PRO A 79 -2.57 -18.09 7.76
CA PRO A 79 -2.24 -18.35 6.36
C PRO A 79 -2.85 -17.32 5.40
N LYS A 80 -4.15 -17.01 5.55
CA LYS A 80 -4.82 -15.97 4.76
C LYS A 80 -4.16 -14.61 4.95
N TYR A 81 -3.88 -14.22 6.19
CA TYR A 81 -3.24 -12.94 6.50
C TYR A 81 -1.84 -12.80 5.88
N VAL A 82 -1.04 -13.87 5.92
CA VAL A 82 0.29 -13.90 5.31
C VAL A 82 0.20 -13.79 3.80
N ILE A 83 -0.73 -14.49 3.15
CA ILE A 83 -0.97 -14.37 1.71
C ILE A 83 -1.39 -12.94 1.35
N ASP A 84 -2.39 -12.39 2.03
CA ASP A 84 -2.89 -11.03 1.76
C ASP A 84 -1.76 -9.99 1.93
N THR A 85 -0.94 -10.13 2.97
CA THR A 85 0.20 -9.24 3.23
C THR A 85 1.33 -9.43 2.21
N GLY A 86 1.61 -10.68 1.80
CA GLY A 86 2.60 -10.99 0.78
C GLY A 86 2.27 -10.32 -0.55
N PHE A 87 1.01 -10.39 -0.98
CA PHE A 87 0.55 -9.73 -2.20
C PHE A 87 0.62 -8.20 -2.11
N LYS A 88 0.33 -7.59 -0.94
CA LYS A 88 0.55 -6.14 -0.72
C LYS A 88 2.02 -5.79 -0.94
N LEU A 89 2.94 -6.55 -0.36
CA LEU A 89 4.38 -6.31 -0.47
C LEU A 89 4.89 -6.50 -1.90
N ILE A 90 4.44 -7.55 -2.60
CA ILE A 90 4.77 -7.80 -4.00
C ILE A 90 4.29 -6.64 -4.88
N GLY A 91 3.01 -6.27 -4.76
CA GLY A 91 2.44 -5.14 -5.49
C GLY A 91 3.21 -3.85 -5.26
N TYR A 92 3.50 -3.53 -3.99
CA TYR A 92 4.31 -2.36 -3.62
C TYR A 92 5.71 -2.40 -4.25
N LYS A 93 6.44 -3.52 -4.17
CA LYS A 93 7.78 -3.64 -4.75
C LYS A 93 7.78 -3.51 -6.27
N LEU A 94 6.80 -4.12 -6.95
CA LEU A 94 6.63 -4.00 -8.40
C LEU A 94 6.31 -2.55 -8.79
N GLY A 95 5.39 -1.91 -8.08
CA GLY A 95 5.01 -0.52 -8.34
C GLY A 95 6.16 0.46 -8.05
N ARG A 96 6.98 0.22 -7.02
CA ARG A 96 8.18 1.04 -6.75
C ARG A 96 9.22 0.95 -7.87
N ASN A 97 9.25 -0.16 -8.60
CA ASN A 97 10.19 -0.42 -9.69
C ASN A 97 9.52 -0.38 -11.06
N TYR A 98 8.32 0.19 -11.18
CA TYR A 98 7.51 0.07 -12.39
C TYR A 98 8.23 0.61 -13.64
N LYS A 99 9.11 1.61 -13.49
CA LYS A 99 9.91 2.19 -14.58
C LYS A 99 10.87 1.19 -15.24
N LYS A 100 11.18 0.07 -14.57
CA LYS A 100 11.99 -1.04 -15.09
C LYS A 100 11.15 -2.16 -15.70
N LEU A 101 9.83 -2.10 -15.59
CA LEU A 101 8.93 -3.12 -16.10
C LEU A 101 8.51 -2.80 -17.54
N PRO A 102 8.33 -3.81 -18.40
CA PRO A 102 7.80 -3.58 -19.73
C PRO A 102 6.34 -3.09 -19.67
N LYS A 103 5.94 -2.23 -20.62
CA LYS A 103 4.62 -1.57 -20.63
C LYS A 103 3.44 -2.55 -20.52
N TRP A 104 3.52 -3.70 -21.18
CA TRP A 104 2.47 -4.72 -21.10
C TRP A 104 2.25 -5.24 -19.67
N MET A 105 3.31 -5.33 -18.87
CA MET A 105 3.24 -5.81 -17.49
C MET A 105 2.63 -4.74 -16.59
N VAL A 106 3.01 -3.48 -16.78
CA VAL A 106 2.40 -2.33 -16.09
C VAL A 106 0.89 -2.29 -16.34
N LEU A 107 0.45 -2.45 -17.59
CA LEU A 107 -0.96 -2.45 -17.96
C LEU A 107 -1.74 -3.67 -17.42
N LYS A 108 -1.07 -4.79 -17.14
CA LYS A 108 -1.67 -5.94 -16.44
C LYS A 108 -1.73 -5.76 -14.91
N LEU A 109 -0.79 -5.01 -14.34
CA LEU A 109 -0.68 -4.82 -12.90
C LEU A 109 -1.52 -3.65 -12.38
N THR A 110 -1.74 -2.62 -13.20
CA THR A 110 -2.56 -1.46 -12.84
C THR A 110 -4.05 -1.79 -12.72
N MET A 111 -4.72 -1.25 -11.69
CA MET A 111 -6.19 -1.19 -11.66
C MET A 111 -6.70 0.02 -12.44
N ASN A 112 -5.90 1.08 -12.52
CA ASN A 112 -6.26 2.33 -13.17
C ASN A 112 -5.64 2.43 -14.57
N GLN A 113 -6.30 1.84 -15.57
CA GLN A 113 -5.79 1.87 -16.95
C GLN A 113 -5.77 3.28 -17.56
N THR A 114 -6.70 4.16 -17.17
CA THR A 114 -6.78 5.52 -17.74
C THR A 114 -5.59 6.38 -17.35
N TYR A 115 -4.96 6.12 -16.21
CA TYR A 115 -3.69 6.73 -15.81
C TYR A 115 -2.59 6.59 -16.87
N TRP A 116 -2.63 5.51 -17.67
CA TRP A 116 -1.59 5.15 -18.65
C TRP A 116 -1.97 5.44 -20.11
N LYS A 117 -3.13 6.06 -20.36
CA LYS A 117 -3.62 6.39 -21.72
C LYS A 117 -3.18 7.76 -22.23
N ALA A 118 -2.30 8.45 -21.52
CA ALA A 118 -1.68 9.70 -21.97
C ALA A 118 -0.58 9.44 -23.01
#